data_AF-A0A6P7H9B8-F1
#
_entry.id   AF-A0A6P7H9B8-F1
#
_cell.length_a   1.000
_cell.length_b   1.000
_cell.length_c   1.000
_cell.angle_alpha   90.00
_cell.angle_beta   90.00
_cell.angle_gamma   90.00
#
_symmetry.space_group_name_H-M   'P 1'
#
loop_
_entity.id
_entity.type
_entity.pdbx_description
1 polymer ?
#
loop_
_entity_poly.entity_id
_entity_poly.type
_entity_poly.pdbx_seq_one_letter_code
_entity_poly.pdbx_strand_id
1 'polypeptide(L)'
;MRHLYNMLKSNHHLKHFGRLQLSLYLKGIGLAYEDAMEFWREEFTKNPQIDQNKFDKSYSYTFRHSYGKAGGMTNYSPYSCIKVIMSNVGPGEHHGCPFKHWDQSILKSKLGELGIPTQGITSIMELVNGGHYQIACSKYFECCHGGQQPPNMISHPNQYFSDSMSLSKEKQEKQDKQIKTN
;
A
#
# COMPACT_ATOMS: atom_id res chain seq x y z
N MET A 1 1.98 0.09 1.03
CA MET A 1 0.53 0.23 1.27
C MET A 1 0.07 -0.49 2.53
N ARG A 2 0.50 -1.74 2.78
CA ARG A 2 0.21 -2.47 4.03
C ARG A 2 0.41 -1.63 5.30
N HIS A 3 1.54 -0.93 5.42
CA HIS A 3 1.80 -0.05 6.56
C HIS A 3 0.72 1.03 6.76
N LEU A 4 0.37 1.78 5.71
CA LEU A 4 -0.67 2.81 5.78
C LEU A 4 -2.01 2.24 6.21
N TYR A 5 -2.38 1.06 5.70
CA TYR A 5 -3.61 0.38 6.09
C TYR A 5 -3.58 -0.03 7.56
N ASN A 6 -2.47 -0.59 8.05
CA ASN A 6 -2.32 -0.96 9.46
C ASN A 6 -2.40 0.28 10.36
N MET A 7 -1.71 1.37 10.01
CA MET A 7 -1.77 2.62 10.78
C MET A 7 -3.18 3.22 10.80
N LEU A 8 -3.91 3.12 9.68
CA LEU A 8 -5.32 3.51 9.64
C LEU A 8 -6.15 2.67 10.61
N LYS A 9 -6.00 1.34 10.59
CA LYS A 9 -6.77 0.44 11.47
C LYS A 9 -6.41 0.59 12.95
N SER A 10 -5.17 0.92 13.27
CA SER A 10 -4.73 1.11 14.67
C SER A 10 -5.10 2.48 15.22
N ASN A 11 -4.99 3.53 14.41
CA ASN A 11 -5.19 4.90 14.89
C ASN A 11 -6.58 5.47 14.56
N HIS A 12 -7.36 4.77 13.74
CA HIS A 12 -8.63 5.23 13.17
C HIS A 12 -8.50 6.61 12.49
N HIS A 13 -7.31 6.93 11.99
CA HIS A 13 -6.98 8.20 11.36
C HIS A 13 -5.65 8.12 10.60
N LEU A 14 -5.52 8.93 9.55
CA LEU A 14 -4.25 9.18 8.85
C LEU A 14 -4.05 10.68 8.63
N LYS A 15 -2.80 11.13 8.67
CA LYS A 15 -2.40 12.49 8.26
C LYS A 15 -2.61 12.70 6.75
N HIS A 16 -2.60 13.95 6.31
CA HIS A 16 -3.00 14.37 4.96
C HIS A 16 -2.37 13.55 3.82
N PHE A 17 -1.04 13.46 3.77
CA PHE A 17 -0.36 12.72 2.70
C PHE A 17 -0.58 11.20 2.78
N GLY A 18 -0.75 10.64 3.99
CA GLY A 18 -1.16 9.25 4.19
C GLY A 18 -2.55 8.97 3.63
N ARG A 19 -3.51 9.88 3.86
CA ARG A 19 -4.85 9.79 3.28
C ARG A 19 -4.79 9.81 1.76
N LEU A 20 -4.03 10.73 1.16
CA LEU A 20 -3.91 10.82 -0.31
C LEU A 20 -3.27 9.57 -0.91
N GLN A 21 -2.13 9.13 -0.38
CA GLN A 21 -1.42 7.96 -0.89
C GLN A 21 -2.28 6.69 -0.82
N LEU A 22 -2.98 6.47 0.30
CA LEU A 22 -3.86 5.30 0.45
C LEU A 22 -5.13 5.43 -0.39
N SER A 23 -5.77 6.61 -0.43
CA SER A 23 -7.02 6.81 -1.21
C SER A 23 -6.80 6.59 -2.69
N LEU A 24 -5.73 7.15 -3.25
CA LEU A 24 -5.42 6.99 -4.67
C LEU A 24 -5.01 5.54 -4.98
N TYR A 25 -4.29 4.88 -4.07
CA TYR A 25 -4.02 3.44 -4.21
C TYR A 25 -5.30 2.61 -4.24
N LEU A 26 -6.23 2.84 -3.31
CA LEU A 26 -7.51 2.12 -3.23
C LEU A 26 -8.37 2.33 -4.49
N LYS A 27 -8.46 3.58 -4.97
CA LYS A 27 -9.08 3.90 -6.25
C LYS A 27 -8.44 3.10 -7.39
N GLY A 28 -7.11 3.07 -7.44
CA GLY A 28 -6.37 2.38 -8.50
C GLY A 28 -6.49 0.86 -8.48
N ILE A 29 -6.85 0.23 -7.36
CA ILE A 29 -7.17 -1.20 -7.30
C ILE A 29 -8.66 -1.49 -7.55
N GLY A 30 -9.46 -0.46 -7.83
CA GLY A 30 -10.86 -0.59 -8.25
C GLY A 30 -11.91 -0.29 -7.19
N LEU A 31 -11.55 0.28 -6.03
CA LEU A 31 -12.55 0.70 -5.04
C LEU A 31 -13.40 1.84 -5.61
N ALA A 32 -14.73 1.65 -5.66
CA ALA A 32 -15.64 2.68 -6.14
C ALA A 32 -15.69 3.87 -5.16
N TYR A 33 -16.13 5.03 -5.66
CA TYR A 33 -16.17 6.25 -4.84
C TYR A 33 -17.14 6.11 -3.66
N GLU A 34 -18.30 5.52 -3.89
CA GLU A 34 -19.35 5.28 -2.91
C GLU A 34 -18.83 4.40 -1.77
N ASP A 35 -18.22 3.26 -2.13
CA ASP A 35 -17.59 2.33 -1.19
C ASP A 35 -16.40 2.97 -0.46
N ALA A 36 -15.61 3.78 -1.14
CA ALA A 36 -14.49 4.49 -0.52
C ALA A 36 -14.97 5.50 0.52
N MET A 37 -16.07 6.21 0.25
CA MET A 37 -16.65 7.16 1.20
C MET A 37 -17.18 6.45 2.44
N GLU A 38 -17.82 5.30 2.29
CA GLU A 38 -18.25 4.45 3.40
C GLU A 38 -17.05 3.95 4.19
N PHE A 39 -16.07 3.33 3.52
CA PHE A 39 -14.83 2.85 4.12
C PHE A 39 -14.13 3.90 4.99
N TRP A 40 -13.94 5.12 4.47
CA TRP A 40 -13.26 6.18 5.21
C TRP A 40 -14.11 6.71 6.35
N ARG A 41 -15.43 6.85 6.16
CA ARG A 41 -16.35 7.34 7.19
C ARG A 41 -16.37 6.36 8.36
N GLU A 42 -16.67 5.09 8.09
CA GLU A 42 -16.75 4.04 9.11
C GLU A 42 -15.46 3.98 9.93
N GLU A 43 -14.31 3.92 9.26
CA GLU A 43 -13.04 3.78 9.96
C GLU A 43 -12.67 5.02 10.76
N PHE A 44 -12.90 6.23 10.25
CA PHE A 44 -12.57 7.46 10.98
C PHE A 44 -13.51 7.69 12.16
N THR A 45 -14.77 7.28 12.06
CA THR A 45 -15.75 7.42 13.16
C THR A 45 -15.53 6.45 14.32
N LYS A 46 -14.62 5.48 14.19
CA LYS A 46 -14.13 4.70 15.34
C LYS A 46 -13.23 5.53 16.25
N ASN A 47 -12.68 6.64 15.77
CA ASN A 47 -12.01 7.60 16.62
C ASN A 47 -13.08 8.43 17.38
N PRO A 48 -13.13 8.39 18.73
CA PRO A 48 -14.14 9.12 19.49
C PRO A 48 -14.13 10.64 19.29
N GLN A 49 -13.04 11.19 18.74
CA GLN A 49 -12.90 12.61 18.44
C GLN A 49 -13.44 13.01 17.06
N ILE A 50 -13.94 12.05 16.27
CA ILE A 50 -14.45 12.25 14.91
C ILE A 50 -15.85 11.66 14.82
N ASP A 51 -16.87 12.51 14.96
CA ASP A 51 -18.25 12.13 14.62
C ASP A 51 -18.50 12.27 13.11
N GLN A 52 -19.70 11.87 12.66
CA GLN A 52 -20.08 11.95 11.24
C GLN A 52 -20.02 13.40 10.73
N ASN A 53 -20.44 14.37 11.54
CA ASN A 53 -20.46 15.79 11.16
C ASN A 53 -19.05 16.32 10.90
N LYS A 54 -18.10 16.01 11.80
CA LYS A 54 -16.69 16.36 11.67
C LYS A 54 -16.04 15.62 10.51
N PHE A 55 -16.38 14.35 10.28
CA PHE A 55 -15.94 13.62 9.09
C PHE A 55 -16.33 14.36 7.81
N ASP A 56 -17.61 14.67 7.68
CA ASP A 56 -18.14 15.32 6.48
C ASP A 56 -17.56 16.72 6.28
N LYS A 57 -17.37 17.51 7.34
CA LYS A 57 -16.79 18.87 7.22
C LYS A 57 -15.30 18.86 6.95
N SER A 58 -14.53 18.03 7.65
CA SER A 58 -13.06 18.15 7.69
C SER A 58 -12.33 17.20 6.74
N TYR A 59 -12.96 16.11 6.32
CA TYR A 59 -12.24 15.03 5.61
C TYR A 59 -12.86 14.67 4.26
N SER A 60 -14.19 14.67 4.14
CA SER A 60 -14.89 14.21 2.94
C SER A 60 -14.42 14.91 1.65
N TYR A 61 -14.08 16.20 1.72
CA TYR A 61 -13.54 16.96 0.60
C TYR A 61 -12.26 16.32 0.02
N THR A 62 -11.34 15.87 0.89
CA THR A 62 -10.09 15.24 0.44
C THR A 62 -10.37 13.98 -0.38
N PHE A 63 -11.33 13.16 0.06
CA PHE A 63 -11.67 11.91 -0.62
C PHE A 63 -12.43 12.17 -1.93
N ARG A 64 -13.39 13.10 -1.96
CA ARG A 64 -14.04 13.56 -3.20
C ARG A 64 -13.02 14.02 -4.22
N HIS A 65 -12.04 14.80 -3.78
CA HIS A 65 -10.98 15.32 -4.63
C HIS A 65 -10.10 14.20 -5.22
N SER A 66 -9.74 13.17 -4.43
CA SER A 66 -9.00 12.00 -4.96
C SER A 66 -9.73 11.25 -6.08
N TYR A 67 -11.06 11.31 -6.11
CA TYR A 67 -11.90 10.71 -7.17
C TYR A 67 -12.32 11.70 -8.26
N GLY A 68 -11.82 12.95 -8.25
CA GLY A 68 -12.20 13.97 -9.23
C GLY A 68 -13.64 14.47 -9.08
N LYS A 69 -14.27 14.26 -7.92
CA LYS A 69 -15.65 14.64 -7.60
C LYS A 69 -15.75 15.97 -6.82
N ALA A 70 -14.65 16.74 -6.74
CA ALA A 70 -14.58 18.06 -6.13
C ALA A 70 -13.48 18.91 -6.79
N GLY A 71 -13.64 20.23 -6.81
CA GLY A 71 -12.67 21.16 -7.41
C GLY A 71 -12.67 21.13 -8.94
N GLY A 72 -11.50 21.35 -9.57
CA GLY A 72 -11.31 21.39 -11.03
C GLY A 72 -11.46 20.05 -11.76
N MET A 73 -12.09 19.05 -11.13
CA MET A 73 -12.37 17.71 -11.68
C MET A 73 -11.13 16.93 -12.17
N THR A 74 -9.93 17.29 -11.69
CA THR A 74 -8.70 16.58 -12.06
C THR A 74 -8.77 15.13 -11.61
N ASN A 75 -8.68 14.21 -12.56
CA ASN A 75 -8.62 12.78 -12.27
C ASN A 75 -7.21 12.42 -11.76
N TYR A 76 -6.99 12.54 -10.45
CA TYR A 76 -5.69 12.22 -9.85
C TYR A 76 -5.33 10.75 -10.05
N SER A 77 -4.18 10.52 -10.68
CA SER A 77 -3.60 9.20 -10.84
C SER A 77 -3.01 8.69 -9.52
N PRO A 78 -3.09 7.37 -9.26
CA PRO A 78 -2.30 6.72 -8.22
C PRO A 78 -0.81 7.08 -8.28
N TYR A 79 -0.16 7.15 -7.11
CA TYR A 79 1.25 7.52 -7.04
C TYR A 79 2.16 6.38 -7.48
N SER A 80 3.07 6.69 -8.41
CA SER A 80 4.17 5.78 -8.79
C SER A 80 5.16 5.56 -7.64
N CYS A 81 5.97 4.50 -7.74
CA CYS A 81 7.04 4.24 -6.76
C CYS A 81 7.98 5.45 -6.65
N ILE A 82 8.38 6.05 -7.76
CA ILE A 82 9.26 7.24 -7.77
C ILE A 82 8.62 8.38 -6.99
N LYS A 83 7.33 8.68 -7.22
CA LYS A 83 6.61 9.74 -6.48
C LYS A 83 6.60 9.45 -4.98
N VAL A 84 6.34 8.20 -4.59
CA VAL A 84 6.30 7.77 -3.18
C VAL A 84 7.68 7.78 -2.53
N ILE A 85 8.75 7.43 -3.26
CA ILE A 85 10.14 7.42 -2.77
C ILE A 85 10.69 8.84 -2.62
N MET A 86 10.33 9.76 -3.52
CA MET A 86 10.78 11.16 -3.50
C MET A 86 9.92 12.07 -2.61
N SER A 87 8.91 11.53 -1.92
CA SER A 87 8.06 12.32 -1.02
C SER A 87 8.76 12.59 0.30
N ASN A 88 8.64 13.81 0.83
CA ASN A 88 9.13 14.12 2.18
C ASN A 88 8.20 13.46 3.22
N VAL A 89 8.78 12.76 4.18
CA VAL A 89 8.05 12.10 5.29
C VAL A 89 8.56 12.65 6.61
N GLY A 90 7.70 13.41 7.31
CA GLY A 90 8.01 14.02 8.58
C GLY A 90 7.64 13.16 9.81
N PRO A 91 7.93 13.64 11.02
CA PRO A 91 7.62 12.94 12.26
C PRO A 91 6.12 12.60 12.42
N GLY A 92 5.84 11.34 12.77
CA GLY A 92 4.48 10.83 12.92
C GLY A 92 3.68 10.78 11.60
N GLU A 93 4.34 10.94 10.45
CA GLU A 93 3.76 10.63 9.15
C GLU A 93 4.09 9.19 8.74
N HIS A 94 3.17 8.56 8.02
CA HIS A 94 3.25 7.13 7.70
C HIS A 94 3.16 6.85 6.20
N HIS A 95 3.13 7.88 5.36
CA HIS A 95 3.23 7.75 3.91
C HIS A 95 4.68 7.51 3.47
N GLY A 96 4.89 7.39 2.17
CA GLY A 96 6.20 7.11 1.58
C GLY A 96 6.46 5.63 1.38
N CYS A 97 7.70 5.34 0.99
CA CYS A 97 8.23 4.00 0.75
C CYS A 97 8.98 3.48 2.00
N PRO A 98 8.57 2.36 2.62
CA PRO A 98 9.26 1.79 3.79
C PRO A 98 10.74 1.50 3.53
N PHE A 99 11.08 0.98 2.34
CA PHE A 99 12.47 0.70 1.95
C PHE A 99 13.36 1.96 1.89
N LYS A 100 12.77 3.16 1.76
CA LYS A 100 13.50 4.43 1.75
C LYS A 100 13.48 5.15 3.10
N HIS A 101 12.31 5.19 3.73
CA HIS A 101 12.03 6.14 4.82
C HIS A 101 12.08 5.53 6.20
N TRP A 102 12.03 4.20 6.32
CA TRP A 102 12.20 3.57 7.62
C TRP A 102 13.66 3.50 7.99
N ASP A 103 13.91 3.58 9.30
CA ASP A 103 15.20 3.17 9.84
C ASP A 103 15.47 1.69 9.50
N GLN A 104 16.73 1.36 9.23
CA GLN A 104 17.13 0.04 8.79
C GLN A 104 16.85 -1.05 9.83
N SER A 105 17.01 -0.74 11.12
CA SER A 105 16.72 -1.70 12.20
C SER A 105 15.22 -2.00 12.28
N ILE A 106 14.39 -0.97 12.13
CA ILE A 106 12.93 -1.09 12.08
C ILE A 106 12.51 -1.90 10.85
N LEU A 107 13.07 -1.59 9.68
CA LEU A 107 12.78 -2.33 8.45
C LEU A 107 13.12 -3.82 8.59
N LYS A 108 14.32 -4.13 9.10
CA LYS A 108 14.76 -5.51 9.32
C LYS A 108 13.83 -6.25 10.29
N SER A 109 13.48 -5.63 11.40
CA SER A 109 12.54 -6.18 12.39
C SER A 109 11.17 -6.45 11.76
N LYS A 110 10.61 -5.49 11.04
CA LYS A 110 9.31 -5.65 10.37
C LYS A 110 9.32 -6.71 9.27
N LEU A 111 10.40 -6.86 8.52
CA LEU A 111 10.51 -7.96 7.56
C LEU A 111 10.50 -9.33 8.26
N GLY A 112 11.16 -9.44 9.41
CA GLY A 112 11.12 -10.65 10.25
C GLY A 112 9.73 -10.97 10.78
N GLU A 113 9.02 -9.97 11.32
CA GLU A 113 7.62 -10.11 11.77
C GLU A 113 6.69 -10.58 10.63
N LEU A 114 6.99 -10.19 9.39
CA LEU A 114 6.23 -10.58 8.20
C LEU A 114 6.61 -11.97 7.66
N GLY A 115 7.49 -12.71 8.36
CA GLY A 115 7.88 -14.07 7.99
C GLY A 115 8.84 -14.15 6.81
N ILE A 116 9.54 -13.06 6.47
CA ILE A 116 10.54 -13.10 5.41
C ILE A 116 11.76 -13.91 5.88
N PRO A 117 12.24 -14.90 5.12
CA PRO A 117 13.40 -15.70 5.49
C PRO A 117 14.65 -14.83 5.71
N THR A 118 15.51 -15.20 6.66
CA THR A 118 16.72 -14.44 7.01
C THR A 118 17.59 -14.10 5.79
N GLN A 119 17.77 -15.05 4.87
CA GLN A 119 18.51 -14.81 3.62
C GLN A 119 17.84 -13.74 2.75
N GLY A 120 16.50 -13.79 2.62
CA GLY A 120 15.74 -12.77 1.90
C GLY A 120 15.84 -11.40 2.54
N ILE A 121 15.81 -11.33 3.87
CA ILE A 121 16.03 -10.08 4.62
C ILE A 121 17.42 -9.52 4.30
N THR A 122 18.47 -10.33 4.35
CA THR A 122 19.83 -9.89 4.03
C THR A 122 19.92 -9.28 2.63
N SER A 123 19.40 -9.98 1.61
CA SER A 123 19.41 -9.47 0.22
C SER A 123 18.60 -8.19 0.06
N ILE A 124 17.43 -8.08 0.73
CA ILE A 124 16.62 -6.85 0.71
C ILE A 124 17.41 -5.69 1.33
N MET A 125 18.10 -5.91 2.45
CA MET A 125 18.86 -4.86 3.13
C MET A 125 20.08 -4.41 2.32
N GLU A 126 20.76 -5.31 1.61
CA GLU A 126 21.83 -4.95 0.67
C GLU A 126 21.33 -4.01 -0.43
N LEU A 127 20.17 -4.31 -1.03
CA LEU A 127 19.55 -3.46 -2.05
C LEU A 127 19.12 -2.10 -1.49
N VAL A 128 18.59 -2.06 -0.27
CA VAL A 128 18.22 -0.82 0.44
C VAL A 128 19.45 0.05 0.68
N ASN A 129 20.57 -0.57 1.11
CA ASN A 129 21.85 0.13 1.33
C ASN A 129 22.42 0.71 0.03
N GLY A 130 22.23 0.02 -1.10
CA GLY A 130 22.58 0.54 -2.43
C GLY A 130 21.60 1.59 -2.98
N GLY A 131 20.53 1.93 -2.26
CA GLY A 131 19.49 2.87 -2.74
C GLY A 131 18.55 2.27 -3.79
N HIS A 132 18.58 0.95 -4.01
CA HIS A 132 17.78 0.25 -5.02
C HIS A 132 16.40 -0.15 -4.49
N TYR A 133 15.62 0.82 -4.00
CA TYR A 133 14.39 0.58 -3.23
C TYR A 133 13.30 -0.19 -3.99
N GLN A 134 13.17 0.03 -5.29
CA GLN A 134 12.21 -0.71 -6.12
C GLN A 134 12.63 -2.16 -6.31
N ILE A 135 13.93 -2.42 -6.47
CA ILE A 135 14.48 -3.77 -6.57
C ILE A 135 14.33 -4.50 -5.22
N ALA A 136 14.56 -3.80 -4.11
CA ALA A 136 14.28 -4.33 -2.77
C ALA A 136 12.80 -4.71 -2.61
N CYS A 137 11.88 -3.90 -3.13
CA CYS A 137 10.44 -4.21 -3.17
C CYS A 137 10.13 -5.45 -4.04
N SER A 138 10.77 -5.60 -5.19
CA SER A 138 10.67 -6.82 -6.03
C SER A 138 11.22 -8.04 -5.31
N LYS A 139 12.34 -7.93 -4.59
CA LYS A 139 12.89 -9.02 -3.78
C LYS A 139 11.95 -9.41 -2.64
N TYR A 140 11.33 -8.42 -2.00
CA TYR A 140 10.28 -8.66 -1.01
C TYR A 140 9.07 -9.37 -1.63
N PHE A 141 8.63 -8.97 -2.83
CA PHE A 141 7.58 -9.66 -3.58
C PHE A 141 7.92 -11.14 -3.77
N GLU A 142 9.13 -11.43 -4.26
CA GLU A 142 9.60 -12.80 -4.47
C GLU A 142 9.52 -13.64 -3.20
N CYS A 143 10.03 -13.10 -2.08
CA CYS A 143 9.97 -13.80 -0.79
C CYS A 143 8.53 -14.08 -0.33
N CYS A 144 7.59 -13.17 -0.60
CA CYS A 144 6.17 -13.38 -0.27
C CYS A 144 5.46 -14.39 -1.17
N HIS A 145 5.94 -14.63 -2.39
CA HIS A 145 5.32 -15.52 -3.38
C HIS A 145 6.12 -16.81 -3.58
N GLY A 146 6.84 -17.27 -2.56
CA GLY A 146 7.54 -18.56 -2.59
C GLY A 146 8.64 -18.65 -3.64
N GLY A 147 9.35 -17.55 -3.90
CA GLY A 147 10.43 -17.50 -4.89
C GLY A 147 9.99 -17.01 -6.28
N GLN A 148 8.70 -16.77 -6.50
CA GLN A 148 8.21 -16.29 -7.80
C GLN A 148 8.48 -14.80 -7.99
N GLN A 149 9.18 -14.48 -9.07
CA GLN A 149 9.46 -13.09 -9.45
C GLN A 149 8.20 -12.38 -9.97
N PRO A 150 8.09 -11.05 -9.80
CA PRO A 150 7.09 -10.28 -10.52
C PRO A 150 7.35 -10.37 -12.03
N PRO A 151 6.30 -10.34 -12.90
CA PRO A 151 6.46 -10.43 -14.35
C PRO A 151 7.34 -9.33 -14.95
N ASN A 152 7.29 -8.14 -14.36
CA ASN A 152 8.09 -6.98 -14.76
C ASN A 152 8.69 -6.29 -13.52
N MET A 153 9.67 -5.41 -13.73
CA MET A 153 10.22 -4.60 -12.65
C MET A 153 9.13 -3.72 -12.01
N ILE A 154 8.98 -3.81 -10.69
CA ILE A 154 7.95 -3.08 -9.95
C ILE A 154 8.25 -1.58 -9.94
N SER A 155 7.38 -0.82 -10.61
CA SER A 155 7.46 0.65 -10.69
C SER A 155 6.25 1.37 -10.11
N HIS A 156 5.21 0.63 -9.71
CA HIS A 156 3.97 1.19 -9.21
C HIS A 156 3.35 0.31 -8.09
N PRO A 157 2.83 0.87 -6.98
CA PRO A 157 2.15 0.11 -5.95
C PRO A 157 0.94 -0.69 -6.46
N ASN A 158 0.12 -0.11 -7.33
CA ASN A 158 -0.98 -0.82 -7.99
C ASN A 158 -0.51 -1.95 -8.93
N GLN A 159 0.66 -1.81 -9.58
CA GLN A 159 1.27 -2.90 -10.35
C GLN A 159 1.63 -4.08 -9.44
N TYR A 160 2.30 -3.81 -8.31
CA TYR A 160 2.60 -4.85 -7.30
C TYR A 160 1.33 -5.63 -6.92
N PHE A 161 0.23 -4.92 -6.66
CA PHE A 161 -1.04 -5.55 -6.30
C PHE A 161 -1.59 -6.42 -7.44
N SER A 162 -1.66 -5.89 -8.66
CA SER A 162 -2.15 -6.64 -9.83
C SER A 162 -1.33 -7.91 -10.08
N ASP A 163 -0.01 -7.82 -10.01
CA ASP A 163 0.90 -8.95 -10.23
C ASP A 163 0.71 -10.01 -9.13
N SER A 164 0.60 -9.58 -7.87
CA SER A 164 0.36 -10.46 -6.72
C SER A 164 -0.99 -11.20 -6.83
N MET A 165 -2.04 -10.49 -7.23
CA MET A 165 -3.36 -11.08 -7.44
C MET A 165 -3.37 -12.07 -8.61
N SER A 166 -2.65 -11.78 -9.68
CA SER A 166 -2.57 -12.65 -10.86
C SER A 166 -1.88 -13.97 -10.52
N LEU A 167 -0.73 -13.92 -9.83
CA LEU A 167 -0.04 -15.13 -9.37
C LEU A 167 -0.89 -15.98 -8.41
N SER A 168 -1.66 -15.32 -7.54
CA SER A 168 -2.54 -16.02 -6.60
C SER A 168 -3.66 -16.77 -7.33
N LYS A 169 -4.28 -16.15 -8.34
CA LYS A 169 -5.30 -16.79 -9.20
C LYS A 169 -4.74 -17.97 -9.98
N GLU A 170 -3.58 -17.80 -10.62
CA GLU A 170 -2.93 -18.89 -11.36
C GLU A 170 -2.62 -20.10 -10.48
N LYS A 171 -2.19 -19.86 -9.23
CA LYS A 171 -1.93 -20.92 -8.26
C LYS A 171 -3.20 -21.68 -7.93
N GLN A 172 -4.31 -20.97 -7.71
CA GLN A 172 -5.61 -21.56 -7.42
C GLN A 172 -6.13 -22.39 -8.61
N GLU A 173 -6.07 -21.85 -9.83
CA GLU A 173 -6.50 -22.57 -11.04
C GLU A 173 -5.68 -23.85 -11.30
N LYS A 174 -4.38 -23.83 -11.01
CA LYS A 174 -3.52 -25.04 -11.11
C LYS A 174 -3.89 -26.09 -10.07
N GLN A 175 -4.21 -25.67 -8.84
CA GLN A 175 -4.67 -26.57 -7.78
C GLN A 175 -6.01 -27.21 -8.13
N ASP A 176 -6.97 -26.41 -8.62
CA ASP A 176 -8.30 -26.89 -9.00
C ASP A 176 -8.26 -27.88 -10.17
N LYS A 177 -7.33 -27.69 -11.12
CA LYS A 177 -7.11 -28.65 -12.23
C LYS A 177 -6.49 -29.96 -11.75
N GLN A 178 -5.55 -29.93 -10.80
CA GLN A 178 -4.94 -31.15 -10.24
C GLN A 178 -5.95 -31.99 -9.45
N ILE A 179 -6.88 -31.34 -8.73
CA ILE A 179 -7.93 -32.04 -7.97
C ILE A 179 -8.95 -32.72 -8.90
N LYS A 180 -9.25 -32.13 -10.07
CA LYS A 180 -10.20 -32.71 -11.04
C LYS A 180 -9.62 -33.84 -11.91
N THR A 181 -8.30 -34.07 -11.86
CA THR A 181 -7.62 -35.09 -12.66
C THR A 181 -7.28 -36.36 -11.85
N ASN A 182 -7.53 -36.33 -10.54
CA ASN A 182 -7.45 -37.47 -9.62
C ASN A 182 -8.86 -37.93 -9.21
#